data_AF-A0A351L486-F1
#
_entry.id   AF-A0A351L486-F1
#
_cell.length_a   1.000
_cell.length_b   1.000
_cell.length_c   1.000
_cell.angle_alpha   90.00
_cell.angle_beta   90.00
_cell.angle_gamma   90.00
#
_symmetry.space_group_name_H-M   'P 1'
#
loop_
_entity.id
_entity.type
_entity.pdbx_description
1 polymer ?
#
loop_
_entity_poly.entity_id
_entity_poly.type
_entity_poly.pdbx_seq_one_letter_code
_entity_poly.pdbx_strand_id
1 'polypeptide(L)'
;MTVELIAWIADAWGALQKNVGWMGWNLFLALVPLALSVWLFGRPRSRKALWWIGLFLFATFLPKSPLVLTHITRFILENRTNYIVWAITLVLIALDLWLLRSPQTRSWFWWLGFLVFIAFLPNAPYVLTDIIHLVEDIRQGYSIWTITLALVPQYLIFMIGGFEAYVLSLINLGEYLKRQGLGKFVLWVELTLHALSAIGIYLGRFLRFNSWDIVTQLDSLANSVVDDLVAKRPILVMGVTFAVIAGLYWIMKQVSLGIILRRKQAIATHQLPDKSDTSTVL
;
A
#
# COMPACT_ATOMS: atom_id res chain seq x y z
N MET A 1 -29.23 28.74 17.45
CA MET A 1 -28.75 28.61 16.06
C MET A 1 -27.24 28.84 15.89
N THR A 2 -26.69 30.05 16.04
CA THR A 2 -25.23 30.29 15.83
C THR A 2 -24.35 29.59 16.87
N VAL A 3 -24.74 29.63 18.15
CA VAL A 3 -24.00 28.99 19.25
C VAL A 3 -24.02 27.47 19.14
N GLU A 4 -25.18 26.88 18.81
CA GLU A 4 -25.33 25.42 18.62
C GLU A 4 -24.52 24.91 17.42
N LEU A 5 -24.51 25.67 16.32
CA LEU A 5 -23.69 25.34 15.15
C LEU A 5 -22.20 25.38 15.48
N ILE A 6 -21.74 26.42 16.20
CA ILE A 6 -20.33 26.53 16.61
C ILE A 6 -19.94 25.39 17.54
N ALA A 7 -20.80 25.04 18.51
CA ALA A 7 -20.57 23.92 19.42
C ALA A 7 -20.47 22.60 18.64
N TRP A 8 -21.38 22.35 17.70
CA TRP A 8 -21.34 21.16 16.85
C TRP A 8 -20.08 21.11 15.97
N ILE A 9 -19.65 22.24 15.38
CA ILE A 9 -18.41 22.32 14.60
C ILE A 9 -17.20 22.00 15.48
N ALA A 10 -17.15 22.54 16.70
CA ALA A 10 -16.06 22.26 17.64
C ALA A 10 -16.00 20.79 18.03
N ASP A 11 -17.14 20.16 18.31
CA ASP A 11 -17.24 18.73 18.63
C ASP A 11 -16.83 17.87 17.44
N ALA A 12 -17.31 18.19 16.24
CA ALA A 12 -16.93 17.51 15.00
C ALA A 12 -15.43 17.64 14.72
N TRP A 13 -14.87 18.84 14.90
CA TRP A 13 -13.44 19.08 14.75
C TRP A 13 -12.61 18.27 15.75
N GLY A 14 -13.04 18.21 17.02
CA GLY A 14 -12.40 17.37 18.05
C GLY A 14 -12.42 15.88 17.68
N ALA A 15 -13.56 15.39 17.18
CA ALA A 15 -13.71 14.01 16.71
C ALA A 15 -12.79 13.69 15.52
N LEU A 16 -12.68 14.62 14.56
CA LEU A 16 -11.76 14.49 13.43
C LEU A 16 -10.29 14.45 13.90
N GLN A 17 -9.88 15.40 14.74
CA GLN A 17 -8.50 15.53 15.22
C GLN A 17 -8.03 14.29 15.99
N LYS A 18 -8.90 13.67 16.78
CA LYS A 18 -8.60 12.42 17.50
C LYS A 18 -8.14 11.31 16.54
N ASN A 19 -8.69 11.27 15.32
CA ASN A 19 -8.42 10.23 14.35
C ASN A 19 -7.25 10.52 13.41
N VAL A 20 -6.90 11.80 13.19
CA VAL A 20 -5.86 12.20 12.23
C VAL A 20 -4.50 11.56 12.50
N GLY A 21 -4.09 11.42 13.77
CA GLY A 21 -2.76 10.93 14.12
C GLY A 21 -2.51 9.49 13.66
N TRP A 22 -3.40 8.57 14.04
CA TRP A 22 -3.26 7.17 13.68
C TRP A 22 -3.61 6.93 12.19
N MET A 23 -4.63 7.61 11.65
CA MET A 23 -4.98 7.53 10.24
C MET A 23 -3.84 8.03 9.36
N GLY A 24 -3.19 9.13 9.74
CA GLY A 24 -2.04 9.67 9.01
C GLY A 24 -0.88 8.68 8.95
N TRP A 25 -0.62 7.97 10.05
CA TRP A 25 0.42 6.94 10.09
C TRP A 25 0.07 5.72 9.23
N ASN A 26 -1.16 5.21 9.32
CA ASN A 26 -1.57 4.05 8.53
C ASN A 26 -1.64 4.39 7.04
N LEU A 27 -2.08 5.60 6.69
CA LEU A 27 -2.06 6.08 5.31
C LEU A 27 -0.63 6.24 4.79
N PHE A 28 0.30 6.72 5.62
CA PHE A 28 1.72 6.76 5.27
C PHE A 28 2.26 5.36 4.95
N LEU A 29 2.00 4.36 5.80
CA LEU A 29 2.40 2.97 5.54
C LEU A 29 1.77 2.42 4.25
N ALA A 30 0.51 2.77 3.97
CA ALA A 30 -0.18 2.41 2.73
C ALA A 30 0.43 3.05 1.47
N LEU A 31 1.10 4.21 1.60
CA LEU A 31 1.77 4.91 0.50
C LEU A 31 3.19 4.38 0.21
N VAL A 32 3.83 3.67 1.15
CA VAL A 32 5.17 3.11 0.95
C VAL A 32 5.24 2.16 -0.26
N PRO A 33 4.33 1.18 -0.44
CA PRO A 33 4.32 0.33 -1.64
C PRO A 33 4.16 1.12 -2.92
N LEU A 34 3.35 2.20 -2.91
CA LEU A 34 3.16 3.04 -4.09
C LEU A 34 4.46 3.75 -4.47
N ALA A 35 5.15 4.37 -3.51
CA ALA A 35 6.43 5.02 -3.76
C ALA A 35 7.49 4.05 -4.28
N LEU A 36 7.59 2.86 -3.66
CA LEU A 36 8.46 1.79 -4.11
C LEU A 36 8.09 1.30 -5.51
N SER A 37 6.80 1.17 -5.84
CA SER A 37 6.36 0.77 -7.16
C SER A 37 6.77 1.77 -8.24
N VAL A 38 6.72 3.07 -7.94
CA VAL A 38 7.17 4.12 -8.88
C VAL A 38 8.68 4.07 -9.07
N TRP A 39 9.43 3.80 -8.00
CA TRP A 39 10.89 3.68 -8.07
C TRP A 39 11.35 2.41 -8.79
N LEU A 40 10.78 1.24 -8.46
CA LEU A 40 11.18 -0.07 -8.97
C LEU A 40 10.64 -0.35 -10.38
N PHE A 41 9.40 0.07 -10.63
CA PHE A 41 8.60 -0.28 -11.80
C PHE A 41 8.25 0.92 -12.67
N GLY A 42 8.71 2.12 -12.35
CA GLY A 42 8.52 3.30 -13.20
C GLY A 42 9.37 3.27 -14.47
N ARG A 43 8.93 3.98 -15.52
CA ARG A 43 9.86 4.44 -16.58
C ARG A 43 10.69 5.60 -15.99
N PRO A 44 11.97 5.77 -16.35
CA PRO A 44 12.80 6.81 -15.76
C PRO A 44 12.18 8.20 -16.00
N ARG A 45 11.56 8.75 -14.95
CA ARG A 45 11.05 10.13 -14.92
C ARG A 45 11.85 10.83 -13.83
N SER A 46 12.52 11.93 -14.21
CA SER A 46 13.44 12.78 -13.43
C SER A 46 13.75 12.28 -12.01
N ARG A 47 15.01 11.90 -11.74
CA ARG A 47 15.51 11.48 -10.42
C ARG A 47 15.12 12.47 -9.29
N LYS A 48 14.92 13.76 -9.61
CA LYS A 48 14.47 14.79 -8.67
C LYS A 48 13.06 14.51 -8.10
N ALA A 49 12.13 13.99 -8.90
CA ALA A 49 10.76 13.70 -8.43
C ALA A 49 10.74 12.52 -7.43
N LEU A 50 11.57 11.50 -7.67
CA LEU A 50 11.76 10.38 -6.74
C LEU A 50 12.40 10.84 -5.43
N TRP A 51 13.36 11.78 -5.49
CA TRP A 51 13.95 12.41 -4.30
C TRP A 51 12.95 13.21 -3.49
N TRP A 52 12.05 13.97 -4.12
CA TRP A 52 11.00 14.69 -3.39
C TRP A 52 10.00 13.74 -2.73
N ILE A 53 9.58 12.65 -3.40
CA ILE A 53 8.72 11.63 -2.79
C ILE A 53 9.41 10.97 -1.59
N GLY A 54 10.68 10.58 -1.73
CA GLY A 54 11.48 10.04 -0.64
C GLY A 54 11.67 11.03 0.52
N LEU A 55 11.89 12.32 0.22
CA LEU A 55 12.03 13.38 1.21
C LEU A 55 10.72 13.61 1.97
N PHE A 56 9.57 13.63 1.29
CA PHE A 56 8.27 13.77 1.96
C PHE A 56 7.95 12.56 2.85
N LEU A 57 8.27 11.34 2.40
CA LEU A 57 8.14 10.14 3.21
C LEU A 57 9.09 10.11 4.41
N PHE A 58 10.29 10.69 4.26
CA PHE A 58 11.26 10.82 5.33
C PHE A 58 10.88 11.93 6.32
N ALA A 59 10.31 13.05 5.85
CA ALA A 59 9.86 14.16 6.67
C ALA A 59 8.71 13.75 7.61
N THR A 60 7.83 12.85 7.17
CA THR A 60 6.80 12.22 8.04
C THR A 60 7.39 11.27 9.09
N PHE A 61 8.65 10.87 8.95
CA PHE A 61 9.38 9.94 9.82
C PHE A 61 10.14 10.67 10.96
N LEU A 62 10.47 11.96 10.79
CA LEU A 62 11.24 12.76 11.76
C LEU A 62 10.68 12.79 13.19
N PRO A 63 9.35 12.82 13.44
CA PRO A 63 8.80 12.96 14.80
C PRO A 63 9.06 11.77 15.75
N LYS A 64 9.48 10.59 15.23
CA LYS A 64 9.67 9.36 16.03
C LYS A 64 11.07 8.73 15.91
N SER A 65 12.04 9.48 15.38
CA SER A 65 13.41 9.02 15.09
C SER A 65 14.21 8.40 16.27
N PRO A 66 14.01 8.78 17.57
CA PRO A 66 14.81 8.20 18.66
C PRO A 66 14.49 6.72 18.91
N LEU A 67 13.24 6.29 18.69
CA LEU A 67 12.81 4.92 18.91
C LEU A 67 13.42 3.96 17.87
N VAL A 68 13.57 4.42 16.64
CA VAL A 68 14.14 3.63 15.53
C VAL A 68 15.62 3.38 15.77
N LEU A 69 16.37 4.38 16.25
CA LEU A 69 17.80 4.24 16.54
C LEU A 69 18.06 3.20 17.65
N THR A 70 17.25 3.19 18.71
CA THR A 70 17.35 2.21 19.80
C THR A 70 17.01 0.77 19.39
N HIS A 71 16.18 0.58 18.36
CA HIS A 71 15.89 -0.74 17.81
C HIS A 71 17.01 -1.22 16.88
N ILE A 72 17.66 -0.32 16.14
CA ILE A 72 18.80 -0.61 15.26
C ILE A 72 20.04 -1.03 16.07
N THR A 73 20.29 -0.44 17.24
CA THR A 73 21.47 -0.80 18.06
C THR A 73 21.31 -2.15 18.76
N ARG A 74 20.10 -2.55 19.18
CA ARG A 74 19.83 -3.91 19.68
C ARG A 74 19.97 -4.99 18.61
N PHE A 75 19.56 -4.70 17.37
CA PHE A 75 19.72 -5.57 16.21
C PHE A 75 21.17 -6.01 15.96
N ILE A 76 22.15 -5.12 16.18
CA ILE A 76 23.57 -5.45 15.99
C ILE A 76 24.12 -6.33 17.12
N LEU A 77 23.54 -6.23 18.33
CA LEU A 77 24.09 -6.85 19.53
C LEU A 77 23.49 -8.24 19.86
N GLU A 78 22.28 -8.58 19.39
CA GLU A 78 21.57 -9.81 19.80
C GLU A 78 21.55 -10.94 18.74
N ASN A 79 22.28 -10.80 17.63
CA ASN A 79 22.01 -11.57 16.41
C ASN A 79 22.65 -12.99 16.41
N ARG A 80 21.96 -14.02 16.92
CA ARG A 80 22.39 -15.44 16.80
C ARG A 80 21.55 -16.33 15.86
N THR A 81 20.46 -15.85 15.24
CA THR A 81 19.50 -16.76 14.56
C THR A 81 18.87 -16.22 13.27
N ASN A 82 19.65 -15.58 12.39
CA ASN A 82 19.11 -14.96 11.16
C ASN A 82 19.53 -15.63 9.83
N TYR A 83 19.85 -16.93 9.81
CA TYR A 83 20.34 -17.62 8.60
C TYR A 83 19.27 -17.82 7.50
N ILE A 84 17.98 -17.88 7.86
CA ILE A 84 16.89 -18.24 6.92
C ILE A 84 16.49 -17.05 6.04
N VAL A 85 16.46 -15.83 6.58
CA VAL A 85 16.19 -14.62 5.79
C VAL A 85 17.29 -14.42 4.73
N TRP A 86 18.55 -14.60 5.13
CA TRP A 86 19.67 -14.60 4.20
C TRP A 86 19.56 -15.73 3.16
N ALA A 87 19.10 -16.93 3.55
CA ALA A 87 18.88 -18.03 2.62
C ALA A 87 17.78 -17.75 1.59
N ILE A 88 16.62 -17.20 2.00
CA ILE A 88 15.52 -16.85 1.08
C ILE A 88 15.94 -15.74 0.12
N THR A 89 16.66 -14.71 0.61
CA THR A 89 17.19 -13.66 -0.26
C THR A 89 18.21 -14.21 -1.27
N LEU A 90 19.10 -15.11 -0.84
CA LEU A 90 20.07 -15.77 -1.74
C LEU A 90 19.39 -16.65 -2.79
N VAL A 91 18.33 -17.39 -2.42
CA VAL A 91 17.56 -18.23 -3.35
C VAL A 91 16.83 -17.38 -4.38
N LEU A 92 16.20 -16.27 -3.99
CA LEU A 92 15.53 -15.37 -4.93
C LEU A 92 16.51 -14.73 -5.93
N ILE A 93 17.72 -14.39 -5.47
CA ILE A 93 18.80 -13.88 -6.33
C ILE A 93 19.31 -14.96 -7.29
N ALA A 94 19.52 -16.18 -6.81
CA ALA A 94 19.97 -17.31 -7.63
C ALA A 94 18.92 -17.69 -8.69
N LEU A 95 17.64 -17.67 -8.32
CA LEU A 95 16.54 -18.00 -9.23
C LEU A 95 16.39 -16.94 -10.32
N ASP A 96 16.62 -15.65 -10.01
CA ASP A 96 16.64 -14.60 -11.03
C ASP A 96 17.82 -14.74 -12.00
N LEU A 97 19.03 -15.00 -11.49
CA LEU A 97 20.22 -15.27 -12.31
C LEU A 97 20.03 -16.48 -13.23
N TRP A 98 19.25 -17.47 -12.77
CA TRP A 98 18.96 -18.69 -13.52
C TRP A 98 17.82 -18.52 -14.54
N LEU A 99 16.71 -17.86 -14.16
CA LEU A 99 15.52 -17.72 -15.01
C LEU A 99 15.64 -16.59 -16.04
N LEU A 100 16.37 -15.51 -15.73
CA LEU A 100 16.47 -14.31 -16.55
C LEU A 100 17.87 -14.13 -17.14
N ARG A 101 18.36 -15.12 -17.90
CA ARG A 101 19.61 -15.03 -18.68
C ARG A 101 19.59 -13.87 -19.70
N SER A 102 19.72 -12.63 -19.21
CA SER A 102 19.75 -11.38 -19.96
C SER A 102 20.73 -10.42 -19.26
N PRO A 103 21.52 -9.60 -20.00
CA PRO A 103 22.74 -8.98 -19.49
C PRO A 103 22.54 -7.72 -18.61
N GLN A 104 21.31 -7.45 -18.14
CA GLN A 104 21.02 -6.35 -17.22
C GLN A 104 20.64 -6.91 -15.86
N THR A 105 21.63 -7.40 -15.12
CA THR A 105 21.47 -7.85 -13.74
C THR A 105 20.89 -6.70 -12.91
N ARG A 106 19.74 -6.92 -12.28
CA ARG A 106 19.14 -5.95 -11.37
C ARG A 106 20.08 -5.73 -10.17
N SER A 107 20.23 -4.50 -9.71
CA SER A 107 21.10 -4.22 -8.57
C SER A 107 20.56 -4.85 -7.28
N TRP A 108 21.44 -5.14 -6.33
CA TRP A 108 21.05 -5.57 -4.97
C TRP A 108 19.99 -4.62 -4.35
N PHE A 109 20.12 -3.32 -4.57
CA PHE A 109 19.15 -2.32 -4.10
C PHE A 109 17.76 -2.50 -4.72
N TRP A 110 17.66 -2.94 -5.98
CA TRP A 110 16.36 -3.23 -6.59
C TRP A 110 15.70 -4.42 -5.90
N TRP A 111 16.46 -5.48 -5.60
CA TRP A 111 15.95 -6.65 -4.87
C TRP A 111 15.53 -6.32 -3.45
N LEU A 112 16.36 -5.56 -2.74
CA LEU A 112 16.00 -5.05 -1.41
C LEU A 112 14.71 -4.25 -1.48
N GLY A 113 14.60 -3.34 -2.45
CA GLY A 113 13.39 -2.57 -2.71
C GLY A 113 12.17 -3.43 -2.98
N PHE A 114 12.32 -4.46 -3.80
CA PHE A 114 11.25 -5.40 -4.14
C PHE A 114 10.79 -6.20 -2.91
N LEU A 115 11.71 -6.67 -2.08
CA LEU A 115 11.37 -7.35 -0.82
C LEU A 115 10.61 -6.43 0.12
N VAL A 116 11.07 -5.19 0.29
CA VAL A 116 10.36 -4.18 1.09
C VAL A 116 8.99 -3.88 0.49
N PHE A 117 8.88 -3.80 -0.84
CA PHE A 117 7.60 -3.62 -1.53
C PHE A 117 6.61 -4.72 -1.17
N ILE A 118 7.00 -6.00 -1.29
CA ILE A 118 6.15 -7.15 -0.96
C ILE A 118 5.78 -7.17 0.52
N ALA A 119 6.73 -6.90 1.41
CA ALA A 119 6.50 -6.91 2.86
C ALA A 119 5.53 -5.80 3.31
N PHE A 120 5.58 -4.63 2.68
CA PHE A 120 4.70 -3.50 3.00
C PHE A 120 3.40 -3.49 2.20
N LEU A 121 3.30 -4.26 1.11
CA LEU A 121 2.12 -4.31 0.25
C LEU A 121 0.80 -4.58 1.00
N PRO A 122 0.73 -5.50 2.00
CA PRO A 122 -0.49 -5.73 2.77
C PRO A 122 -1.00 -4.51 3.54
N ASN A 123 -0.13 -3.54 3.89
CA ASN A 123 -0.53 -2.36 4.65
C ASN A 123 -1.47 -1.44 3.86
N ALA A 124 -1.38 -1.43 2.53
CA ALA A 124 -2.24 -0.58 1.71
C ALA A 124 -3.72 -1.01 1.74
N PRO A 125 -4.07 -2.30 1.49
CA PRO A 125 -5.44 -2.78 1.68
C PRO A 125 -5.83 -2.98 3.15
N TYR A 126 -4.88 -3.08 4.08
CA TYR A 126 -5.15 -3.18 5.53
C TYR A 126 -6.00 -2.01 6.05
N VAL A 127 -5.81 -0.81 5.50
CA VAL A 127 -6.58 0.41 5.79
C VAL A 127 -8.10 0.17 5.74
N LEU A 128 -8.59 -0.75 4.88
CA LEU A 128 -10.01 -1.10 4.82
C LEU A 128 -10.53 -1.71 6.14
N THR A 129 -9.66 -2.41 6.87
CA THR A 129 -10.01 -3.07 8.13
C THR A 129 -10.05 -2.11 9.32
N ASP A 130 -9.50 -0.91 9.17
CA ASP A 130 -9.51 0.13 10.20
C ASP A 130 -10.89 0.78 10.39
N ILE A 131 -11.90 0.39 9.60
CA ILE A 131 -13.32 0.71 9.82
C ILE A 131 -13.81 0.30 11.22
N ILE A 132 -13.11 -0.62 11.90
CA ILE A 132 -13.39 -0.98 13.29
C ILE A 132 -13.28 0.24 14.22
N HIS A 133 -12.36 1.18 13.98
CA HIS A 133 -12.26 2.40 14.79
C HIS A 133 -13.47 3.33 14.58
N LEU A 134 -14.07 3.34 13.38
CA LEU A 134 -15.32 4.07 13.14
C LEU A 134 -16.46 3.47 13.97
N VAL A 135 -16.50 2.14 14.09
CA VAL A 135 -17.47 1.47 14.96
C VAL A 135 -17.26 1.84 16.43
N GLU A 136 -16.00 1.97 16.88
CA GLU A 136 -15.67 2.45 18.23
C GLU A 136 -16.11 3.90 18.44
N ASP A 137 -15.87 4.80 17.48
CA ASP A 137 -16.32 6.19 17.55
C ASP A 137 -17.86 6.30 17.58
N ILE A 138 -18.57 5.49 16.79
CA ILE A 138 -20.04 5.41 16.85
C ILE A 138 -20.52 5.00 18.25
N ARG A 139 -19.81 4.08 18.91
CA ARG A 139 -20.13 3.61 20.27
C ARG A 139 -19.79 4.63 21.36
N GLN A 140 -18.93 5.62 21.09
CA GLN A 140 -18.59 6.68 22.05
C GLN A 140 -19.71 7.72 22.22
N GLY A 141 -20.79 7.64 21.45
CA GLY A 141 -21.96 8.51 21.60
C GLY A 141 -21.83 9.86 20.91
N TYR A 142 -21.00 9.97 19.86
CA TYR A 142 -21.01 11.15 19.00
C TYR A 142 -22.40 11.36 18.39
N SER A 143 -22.76 12.62 18.17
CA SER A 143 -23.99 12.98 17.45
C SER A 143 -24.04 12.30 16.08
N ILE A 144 -25.24 11.88 15.67
CA ILE A 144 -25.50 11.29 14.34
C ILE A 144 -24.99 12.21 13.23
N TRP A 145 -25.13 13.52 13.39
CA TRP A 145 -24.63 14.50 12.43
C TRP A 145 -23.10 14.52 12.35
N THR A 146 -22.41 14.41 13.49
CA THR A 146 -20.94 14.33 13.52
C THR A 146 -20.45 13.04 12.87
N ILE A 147 -21.10 11.92 13.17
CA ILE A 147 -20.78 10.63 12.54
C ILE A 147 -20.97 10.72 11.02
N THR A 148 -22.12 11.21 10.58
CA THR A 148 -22.53 11.17 9.16
C THR A 148 -21.80 12.20 8.30
N LEU A 149 -21.60 13.43 8.80
CA LEU A 149 -21.05 14.54 8.01
C LEU A 149 -19.54 14.75 8.21
N ALA A 150 -18.95 14.25 9.30
CA ALA A 150 -17.52 14.42 9.56
C ALA A 150 -16.78 13.07 9.54
N LEU A 151 -17.15 12.13 10.43
CA LEU A 151 -16.39 10.88 10.57
C LEU A 151 -16.51 9.97 9.35
N VAL A 152 -17.71 9.68 8.86
CA VAL A 152 -17.89 8.81 7.68
C VAL A 152 -17.10 9.33 6.46
N PRO A 153 -17.18 10.62 6.07
CA PRO A 153 -16.34 11.17 5.02
C PRO A 153 -14.83 11.05 5.29
N GLN A 154 -14.38 11.30 6.53
CA GLN A 154 -12.97 11.16 6.90
C GLN A 154 -12.48 9.72 6.68
N TYR A 155 -13.21 8.73 7.19
CA TYR A 155 -12.87 7.31 7.03
C TYR A 155 -12.94 6.87 5.56
N LEU A 156 -13.92 7.37 4.78
CA LEU A 156 -14.00 7.07 3.35
C LEU A 156 -12.80 7.62 2.57
N ILE A 157 -12.40 8.87 2.82
CA ILE A 157 -11.22 9.47 2.17
C ILE A 157 -9.96 8.68 2.54
N PHE A 158 -9.81 8.33 3.81
CA PHE A 158 -8.70 7.51 4.31
C PHE A 158 -8.65 6.13 3.62
N MET A 159 -9.78 5.41 3.60
CA MET A 159 -9.88 4.09 2.97
C MET A 159 -9.65 4.12 1.46
N ILE A 160 -10.27 5.07 0.75
CA ILE A 160 -10.09 5.23 -0.68
C ILE A 160 -8.64 5.60 -0.99
N GLY A 161 -8.04 6.51 -0.22
CA GLY A 161 -6.64 6.92 -0.42
C GLY A 161 -5.65 5.76 -0.25
N GLY A 162 -5.80 4.99 0.84
CA GLY A 162 -4.94 3.83 1.11
C GLY A 162 -5.12 2.72 0.08
N PHE A 163 -6.37 2.41 -0.27
CA PHE A 163 -6.66 1.36 -1.24
C PHE A 163 -6.32 1.76 -2.69
N GLU A 164 -6.45 3.03 -3.07
CA GLU A 164 -5.98 3.52 -4.37
C GLU A 164 -4.46 3.39 -4.47
N ALA A 165 -3.72 3.60 -3.38
CA ALA A 165 -2.28 3.36 -3.35
C ALA A 165 -1.94 1.89 -3.64
N TYR A 166 -2.73 0.95 -3.13
CA TYR A 166 -2.64 -0.48 -3.47
C TYR A 166 -2.91 -0.73 -4.97
N VAL A 167 -4.00 -0.18 -5.50
CA VAL A 167 -4.40 -0.32 -6.91
C VAL A 167 -3.31 0.19 -7.85
N LEU A 168 -2.82 1.41 -7.62
CA LEU A 168 -1.78 2.02 -8.45
C LEU A 168 -0.45 1.25 -8.35
N SER A 169 -0.11 0.71 -7.18
CA SER A 169 1.07 -0.15 -7.00
C SER A 169 1.03 -1.39 -7.89
N LEU A 170 -0.12 -2.07 -7.92
CA LEU A 170 -0.33 -3.26 -8.75
C LEU A 170 -0.41 -2.92 -10.25
N ILE A 171 -1.02 -1.79 -10.62
CA ILE A 171 -1.00 -1.31 -12.02
C ILE A 171 0.44 -1.06 -12.48
N ASN A 172 1.27 -0.40 -11.65
CA ASN A 172 2.67 -0.15 -11.96
C ASN A 172 3.46 -1.46 -12.16
N LEU A 173 3.24 -2.45 -11.28
CA LEU A 173 3.84 -3.79 -11.41
C LEU A 173 3.35 -4.50 -12.68
N GLY A 174 2.05 -4.48 -12.97
CA GLY A 174 1.48 -5.08 -14.17
C GLY A 174 2.05 -4.47 -15.46
N GLU A 175 2.18 -3.14 -15.51
CA GLU A 175 2.82 -2.45 -16.63
C GLU A 175 4.32 -2.75 -16.74
N TYR A 176 5.01 -2.98 -15.62
CA TYR A 176 6.38 -3.46 -15.62
C TYR A 176 6.48 -4.87 -16.21
N LEU A 177 5.65 -5.82 -15.77
CA LEU A 177 5.61 -7.18 -16.29
C LEU A 177 5.36 -7.20 -17.80
N LYS A 178 4.41 -6.38 -18.29
CA LYS A 178 4.15 -6.22 -19.73
C LYS A 178 5.39 -5.76 -20.50
N ARG A 179 6.14 -4.78 -19.97
CA ARG A 179 7.38 -4.30 -20.60
C ARG A 179 8.50 -5.34 -20.61
N GLN A 180 8.50 -6.28 -19.68
CA GLN A 180 9.44 -7.40 -19.64
C GLN A 180 8.96 -8.62 -20.48
N GLY A 181 7.86 -8.49 -21.24
CA GLY A 181 7.29 -9.60 -22.02
C GLY A 181 6.49 -10.63 -21.20
N LEU A 182 6.26 -10.36 -19.90
CA LEU A 182 5.54 -11.23 -18.96
C LEU A 182 4.06 -10.85 -18.81
N GLY A 183 3.47 -10.16 -19.78
CA GLY A 183 2.11 -9.63 -19.71
C GLY A 183 1.03 -10.70 -19.45
N LYS A 184 1.24 -11.95 -19.92
CA LYS A 184 0.32 -13.08 -19.69
C LYS A 184 0.22 -13.53 -18.22
N PHE A 185 1.20 -13.17 -17.40
CA PHE A 185 1.26 -13.54 -15.98
C PHE A 185 0.68 -12.48 -15.04
N VAL A 186 0.28 -11.32 -15.56
CA VAL A 186 -0.20 -10.20 -14.74
C VAL A 186 -1.35 -10.62 -13.82
N LEU A 187 -2.35 -11.35 -14.35
CA LEU A 187 -3.46 -11.85 -13.55
C LEU A 187 -3.00 -12.77 -12.40
N TRP A 188 -2.11 -13.71 -12.69
CA TRP A 188 -1.61 -14.66 -11.69
C TRP A 188 -0.80 -13.97 -10.60
N VAL A 189 0.03 -12.98 -10.97
CA VAL A 189 0.76 -12.16 -10.01
C VAL A 189 -0.20 -11.34 -9.14
N GLU A 190 -1.20 -10.68 -9.73
CA GLU A 190 -2.22 -9.92 -8.99
C GLU A 190 -2.97 -10.81 -7.99
N LEU A 191 -3.46 -11.98 -8.42
CA LEU A 191 -4.13 -12.95 -7.54
C LEU A 191 -3.22 -13.43 -6.40
N THR A 192 -1.94 -13.69 -6.69
CA THR A 192 -0.96 -14.10 -5.67
C THR A 192 -0.73 -12.98 -4.65
N LEU A 193 -0.60 -11.74 -5.11
CA LEU A 193 -0.42 -10.59 -4.23
C LEU A 193 -1.68 -10.27 -3.42
N HIS A 194 -2.88 -10.49 -3.96
CA HIS A 194 -4.10 -10.47 -3.16
C HIS A 194 -4.07 -11.54 -2.07
N ALA A 195 -3.71 -12.79 -2.38
CA ALA A 195 -3.62 -13.85 -1.37
C ALA A 195 -2.60 -13.51 -0.27
N LEU A 196 -1.40 -13.05 -0.66
CA LEU A 196 -0.37 -12.62 0.29
C LEU A 196 -0.81 -11.41 1.13
N SER A 197 -1.52 -10.44 0.52
CA SER A 197 -2.10 -9.32 1.26
C SER A 197 -3.18 -9.76 2.25
N ALA A 198 -4.05 -10.71 1.88
CA ALA A 198 -5.08 -11.23 2.77
C ALA A 198 -4.47 -11.98 3.97
N ILE A 199 -3.43 -12.77 3.73
CA ILE A 199 -2.64 -13.41 4.79
C ILE A 199 -1.99 -12.34 5.67
N GLY A 200 -1.29 -11.37 5.09
CA GLY A 200 -0.62 -10.29 5.84
C GLY A 200 -1.59 -9.48 6.70
N ILE A 201 -2.79 -9.17 6.19
CA ILE A 201 -3.85 -8.51 6.96
C ILE A 201 -4.30 -9.39 8.12
N TYR A 202 -4.50 -10.69 7.88
CA TYR A 202 -4.91 -11.62 8.94
C TYR A 202 -3.86 -11.70 10.06
N LEU A 203 -2.58 -11.87 9.69
CA LEU A 203 -1.47 -11.91 10.63
C LEU A 203 -1.38 -10.60 11.45
N GLY A 204 -1.52 -9.45 10.80
CA GLY A 204 -1.48 -8.15 11.47
C GLY A 204 -2.68 -7.89 12.37
N ARG A 205 -3.89 -8.25 11.93
CA ARG A 205 -5.13 -7.86 12.64
C ARG A 205 -5.53 -8.82 13.74
N PHE A 206 -5.36 -10.13 13.53
CA PHE A 206 -5.84 -11.16 14.45
C PHE A 206 -4.73 -11.68 15.35
N LEU A 207 -3.55 -11.92 14.79
CA LEU A 207 -2.40 -12.40 15.54
C LEU A 207 -1.52 -11.26 16.09
N ARG A 208 -1.81 -10.00 15.72
CA ARG A 208 -1.06 -8.80 16.10
C ARG A 208 0.43 -8.85 15.73
N PHE A 209 0.79 -9.67 14.76
CA PHE A 209 2.14 -9.72 14.22
C PHE A 209 2.36 -8.55 13.27
N ASN A 210 3.31 -7.67 13.59
CA ASN A 210 3.75 -6.65 12.66
C ASN A 210 4.69 -7.25 11.61
N SER A 211 4.96 -6.50 10.52
CA SER A 211 5.97 -6.88 9.52
C SER A 211 7.35 -7.18 10.13
N TRP A 212 7.62 -6.70 11.35
CA TRP A 212 8.84 -6.93 12.13
C TRP A 212 8.81 -8.21 12.98
N ASP A 213 7.64 -8.59 13.49
CA ASP A 213 7.48 -9.81 14.29
C ASP A 213 7.57 -11.06 13.40
N ILE A 214 7.15 -10.95 12.14
CA ILE A 214 7.32 -11.99 11.13
C ILE A 214 8.80 -12.32 10.89
N VAL A 215 9.70 -11.35 11.09
CA VAL A 215 11.15 -11.54 10.89
C VAL A 215 11.85 -11.96 12.19
N THR A 216 11.33 -11.54 13.34
CA THR A 216 12.01 -11.71 14.64
C THR A 216 11.49 -12.88 15.48
N GLN A 217 10.28 -13.39 15.21
CA GLN A 217 9.63 -14.43 16.01
C GLN A 217 9.02 -15.53 15.12
N LEU A 218 9.83 -16.08 14.21
CA LEU A 218 9.37 -17.09 13.24
C LEU A 218 8.81 -18.36 13.89
N ASP A 219 9.41 -18.84 15.00
CA ASP A 219 9.01 -20.10 15.64
C ASP A 219 7.62 -19.99 16.31
N SER A 220 7.30 -18.84 16.90
CA SER A 220 5.98 -18.59 17.49
C SER A 220 4.94 -18.30 16.41
N LEU A 221 5.33 -17.66 15.30
CA LEU A 221 4.47 -17.46 14.13
C LEU A 221 4.11 -18.80 13.48
N ALA A 222 5.08 -19.68 13.26
CA ALA A 222 4.87 -20.97 12.60
C ALA A 222 3.93 -21.87 13.44
N ASN A 223 4.16 -21.97 14.75
CA ASN A 223 3.32 -22.78 15.63
C ASN A 223 1.90 -22.19 15.75
N SER A 224 1.78 -20.87 15.94
CA SER A 224 0.47 -20.21 16.02
C SER A 224 -0.33 -20.30 14.72
N VAL A 225 0.33 -20.13 13.57
CA VAL A 225 -0.33 -20.24 12.26
C VAL A 225 -0.76 -21.67 11.97
N VAL A 226 0.04 -22.69 12.32
CA VAL A 226 -0.35 -24.09 12.14
C VAL A 226 -1.52 -24.46 13.03
N ASP A 227 -1.48 -24.10 14.32
CA ASP A 227 -2.56 -24.41 15.26
C ASP A 227 -3.86 -23.65 14.92
N ASP A 228 -3.78 -22.42 14.43
CA ASP A 228 -4.95 -21.64 14.01
C ASP A 228 -5.50 -22.04 12.63
N LEU A 229 -4.64 -22.45 11.68
CA LEU A 229 -5.10 -22.92 10.36
C LEU A 229 -5.85 -24.25 10.44
N VAL A 230 -5.66 -25.04 11.50
CA VAL A 230 -6.51 -26.20 11.81
C VAL A 230 -7.93 -25.77 12.16
N ALA A 231 -8.13 -24.53 12.63
CA ALA A 231 -9.46 -23.96 12.84
C ALA A 231 -10.08 -23.45 11.52
N LYS A 232 -11.38 -23.69 11.32
CA LYS A 232 -12.10 -23.26 10.09
C LYS A 232 -12.29 -21.75 9.97
N ARG A 233 -12.21 -21.00 11.08
CA ARG A 233 -12.52 -19.55 11.12
C ARG A 233 -11.42 -18.67 10.48
N PRO A 234 -10.11 -18.87 10.77
CA PRO A 234 -9.02 -18.11 10.14
C PRO A 234 -8.99 -18.20 8.61
N ILE A 235 -9.17 -19.40 8.06
CA ILE A 235 -9.21 -19.62 6.61
C ILE A 235 -10.37 -18.86 5.97
N LEU A 236 -11.55 -18.90 6.61
CA LEU A 236 -12.72 -18.17 6.11
C LEU A 236 -12.49 -16.66 6.12
N VAL A 237 -11.89 -16.11 7.17
CA VAL A 237 -11.55 -14.68 7.24
C VAL A 237 -10.58 -14.29 6.11
N MET A 238 -9.49 -15.04 5.93
CA MET A 238 -8.54 -14.78 4.84
C MET A 238 -9.20 -14.91 3.45
N GLY A 239 -10.06 -15.90 3.25
CA GLY A 239 -10.80 -16.07 2.00
C GLY A 239 -11.75 -14.92 1.70
N VAL A 240 -12.48 -14.43 2.71
CA VAL A 240 -13.34 -13.24 2.58
C VAL A 240 -12.50 -12.00 2.32
N THR A 241 -11.40 -11.78 3.05
CA THR A 241 -10.49 -10.66 2.82
C THR A 241 -9.94 -10.68 1.40
N PHE A 242 -9.50 -11.84 0.91
CA PHE A 242 -9.04 -12.03 -0.46
C PHE A 242 -10.13 -11.64 -1.48
N ALA A 243 -11.35 -12.13 -1.32
CA ALA A 243 -12.45 -11.83 -2.23
C ALA A 243 -12.78 -10.32 -2.26
N VAL A 244 -12.82 -9.68 -1.08
CA VAL A 244 -13.07 -8.25 -0.95
C VAL A 244 -11.98 -7.43 -1.63
N ILE A 245 -10.71 -7.67 -1.33
CA ILE A 245 -9.62 -6.88 -1.91
C ILE A 245 -9.49 -7.13 -3.42
N ALA A 246 -9.68 -8.36 -3.90
CA ALA A 246 -9.62 -8.68 -5.33
C ALA A 246 -10.78 -8.03 -6.10
N GLY A 247 -12.00 -8.08 -5.54
CA GLY A 247 -13.18 -7.45 -6.12
C GLY A 247 -13.08 -5.93 -6.18
N LEU A 248 -12.72 -5.30 -5.06
CA LEU A 248 -12.52 -3.84 -4.99
C LEU A 248 -11.37 -3.40 -5.92
N TYR A 249 -10.28 -4.17 -5.95
CA TYR A 249 -9.16 -3.90 -6.85
C TYR A 249 -9.62 -3.93 -8.31
N TRP A 250 -10.38 -4.95 -8.71
CA TRP A 250 -10.88 -5.05 -10.07
C TRP A 250 -11.71 -3.83 -10.47
N ILE A 251 -12.64 -3.39 -9.61
CA ILE A 251 -13.48 -2.21 -9.85
C ILE A 251 -12.61 -0.95 -9.98
N MET A 252 -11.76 -0.68 -8.99
CA MET A 252 -10.96 0.55 -8.95
C MET A 252 -9.92 0.59 -10.06
N LYS A 253 -9.33 -0.54 -10.42
CA LYS A 253 -8.43 -0.66 -11.57
C LYS A 253 -9.09 -0.17 -12.87
N GLN A 254 -10.35 -0.53 -13.12
CA GLN A 254 -11.07 -0.05 -14.31
C GLN A 254 -11.25 1.47 -14.28
N VAL A 255 -11.64 2.02 -13.13
CA VAL A 255 -11.81 3.47 -12.94
C VAL A 255 -10.49 4.20 -13.17
N SER A 256 -9.41 3.78 -12.50
CA SER A 256 -8.10 4.44 -12.58
C SER A 256 -7.51 4.36 -13.98
N LEU A 257 -7.60 3.20 -14.65
CA LEU A 257 -7.18 3.07 -16.05
C LEU A 257 -8.03 3.93 -16.99
N GLY A 258 -9.35 3.98 -16.80
CA GLY A 258 -10.25 4.83 -17.56
C GLY A 258 -9.90 6.32 -17.45
N ILE A 259 -9.61 6.79 -16.24
CA ILE A 259 -9.15 8.18 -15.99
C ILE A 259 -7.82 8.44 -16.68
N ILE A 260 -6.85 7.52 -16.58
CA ILE A 260 -5.53 7.65 -17.23
C ILE A 260 -5.68 7.74 -18.75
N LEU A 261 -6.54 6.93 -19.35
CA LEU A 261 -6.78 6.93 -20.80
C LEU A 261 -7.43 8.24 -21.26
N ARG A 262 -8.46 8.72 -20.55
CA ARG A 262 -9.11 10.02 -20.84
C ARG A 262 -8.12 11.18 -20.77
N ARG A 263 -7.24 11.20 -19.75
CA ARG A 263 -6.20 12.23 -19.63
C ARG A 263 -5.21 12.19 -20.80
N LYS A 264 -4.78 11.01 -21.23
CA LYS A 264 -3.88 10.86 -22.39
C LYS A 264 -4.54 11.37 -23.67
N GLN A 265 -5.82 11.07 -23.88
CA GLN A 265 -6.58 11.56 -25.03
C GLN A 265 -6.70 13.08 -25.02
N ALA A 266 -7.07 13.69 -23.89
CA ALA A 266 -7.19 15.14 -23.77
C ALA A 266 -5.87 15.87 -24.08
N ILE A 267 -4.74 15.34 -23.60
CA ILE A 267 -3.40 15.89 -23.91
C ILE A 267 -3.09 15.76 -25.40
N ALA A 268 -3.39 14.61 -26.02
CA ALA A 268 -3.14 14.38 -27.44
C ALA A 268 -3.98 15.31 -28.33
N THR A 269 -5.25 15.55 -27.98
CA THR A 269 -6.12 16.48 -28.71
C THR A 269 -5.61 17.93 -28.65
N HIS A 270 -5.03 18.35 -27.52
CA HIS A 270 -4.49 19.71 -27.37
C HIS A 270 -3.15 19.93 -28.11
N GLN A 271 -2.47 18.85 -28.54
CA GLN A 271 -1.20 18.90 -29.26
C GLN A 271 -1.36 18.84 -30.80
N LEU A 272 -2.58 18.67 -31.32
CA LEU A 272 -2.84 18.73 -32.76
C LEU A 272 -2.87 20.21 -33.20
N PRO A 273 -2.04 20.63 -34.18
CA PRO A 273 -2.13 21.98 -34.72
C PRO A 273 -3.50 22.18 -35.35
N ASP A 274 -4.11 23.34 -35.09
CA ASP A 274 -5.36 23.74 -35.71
C ASP A 274 -5.15 23.79 -37.23
N LYS A 275 -5.85 22.90 -37.96
CA LYS A 275 -5.79 22.83 -39.42
C LYS A 275 -6.60 23.96 -40.10
N SER A 276 -7.05 24.96 -39.35
CA SER A 276 -7.86 26.08 -39.86
C SER A 276 -7.07 27.17 -40.58
N ASP A 277 -5.74 27.21 -40.48
CA ASP A 277 -4.91 28.32 -41.01
C ASP A 277 -4.29 28.11 -42.41
N THR A 278 -4.69 27.07 -43.16
CA THR A 278 -4.10 26.77 -44.49
C THR A 278 -5.03 27.03 -45.69
N SER A 279 -5.98 27.96 -45.58
CA SER A 279 -6.91 28.28 -46.68
C SER A 279 -6.86 29.73 -47.20
N THR A 280 -5.76 30.47 -46.97
CA THR A 280 -5.66 31.86 -47.45
C THR A 280 -4.35 32.17 -48.18
N VAL A 281 -3.97 31.36 -49.17
CA VAL A 281 -3.05 31.80 -50.23
C VAL A 281 -3.39 31.06 -51.53
N LEU A 282 -4.34 31.58 -52.30
CA LEU A 282 -4.41 31.45 -53.76
C LEU A 282 -5.05 32.72 -54.32
#